data_AF-A0A8T7G8Q5-F1
#
_entry.id   AF-A0A8T7G8Q5-F1
#
_cell.length_a   1.000
_cell.length_b   1.000
_cell.length_c   1.000
_cell.angle_alpha   90.00
_cell.angle_beta   90.00
_cell.angle_gamma   90.00
#
_symmetry.space_group_name_H-M   'P 1'
#
loop_
_entity.id
_entity.type
_entity.pdbx_description
1 polymer ?
#
loop_
_entity_poly.entity_id
_entity_poly.type
_entity_poly.pdbx_seq_one_letter_code
_entity_poly.pdbx_strand_id
1 'polypeptide(L)'
;MNALPAEPSSSPPPPAAAPPVAAAPEVQIQTQPQEPPSPAAAGKEEQAVSFDQIRAKALPELEKMYALSADVAEGFVDESLAKVLPQQFARLHFEIQTGIYSAISEQIPAMVQAALEQTKQVETFKQSFFDEWPQLKGKDENLITRTVMTYRQINPQASAEMVIKQAGALAMLQFGLDPIASKTQTQQPAPPPAPPVIHQPAGTTAASVGAPNPQGAGSENTFAKMAEEWREEMFGT
;
A
#
# COMPACT_ATOMS: atom_id res chain seq x y z
N MET A 1 -26.23 -54.37 -69.07
CA MET A 1 -25.05 -53.99 -68.26
C MET A 1 -25.60 -53.74 -66.85
N ASN A 2 -25.87 -54.73 -66.02
CA ASN A 2 -24.97 -55.63 -65.27
C ASN A 2 -23.84 -54.90 -64.51
N ALA A 3 -24.03 -54.65 -63.20
CA ALA A 3 -23.14 -55.09 -62.11
C ALA A 3 -23.70 -54.70 -60.71
N LEU A 4 -24.03 -55.73 -59.93
CA LEU A 4 -24.06 -55.83 -58.44
C LEU A 4 -22.60 -56.00 -57.91
N PRO A 5 -22.29 -56.26 -56.61
CA PRO A 5 -22.91 -55.99 -55.28
C PRO A 5 -21.90 -55.51 -54.18
N ALA A 6 -22.36 -55.20 -52.94
CA ALA A 6 -21.87 -55.75 -51.64
C ALA A 6 -22.26 -54.92 -50.38
N GLU A 7 -22.84 -55.60 -49.39
CA GLU A 7 -23.27 -55.21 -48.03
C GLU A 7 -22.10 -55.23 -46.99
N PRO A 8 -22.24 -55.30 -45.62
CA PRO A 8 -23.39 -55.10 -44.70
C PRO A 8 -23.09 -54.34 -43.36
N SER A 9 -24.16 -54.15 -42.56
CA SER A 9 -24.27 -54.23 -41.08
C SER A 9 -23.62 -53.20 -40.14
N SER A 10 -24.46 -52.55 -39.34
CA SER A 10 -24.72 -52.97 -37.92
C SER A 10 -25.72 -52.02 -37.23
N SER A 11 -26.84 -52.54 -36.75
CA SER A 11 -27.72 -51.89 -35.75
C SER A 11 -27.35 -52.34 -34.33
N PRO A 12 -27.42 -51.46 -33.32
CA PRO A 12 -27.54 -51.85 -31.92
C PRO A 12 -28.98 -51.68 -31.37
N PRO A 13 -29.29 -52.35 -30.23
CA PRO A 13 -30.63 -52.74 -29.76
C PRO A 13 -31.34 -51.71 -28.86
N PRO A 14 -32.62 -51.93 -28.49
CA PRO A 14 -33.37 -51.05 -27.58
C PRO A 14 -33.03 -51.32 -26.10
N PRO A 15 -32.90 -50.29 -25.25
CA PRO A 15 -32.83 -50.48 -23.79
C PRO A 15 -34.21 -50.61 -23.15
N ALA A 16 -34.25 -51.53 -22.19
CA ALA A 16 -35.38 -52.05 -21.46
C ALA A 16 -36.06 -51.07 -20.49
N ALA A 17 -37.31 -51.41 -20.15
CA ALA A 17 -38.17 -50.76 -19.17
C ALA A 17 -37.51 -50.61 -17.79
N ALA A 18 -37.62 -49.41 -17.21
CA ALA A 18 -37.23 -49.11 -15.84
C ALA A 18 -38.38 -49.41 -14.84
N PRO A 19 -38.07 -49.94 -13.64
CA PRO A 19 -39.01 -50.26 -12.56
C PRO A 19 -39.58 -49.01 -11.82
N PRO A 20 -40.63 -49.19 -10.98
CA PRO A 20 -41.49 -48.11 -10.52
C PRO A 20 -40.90 -47.25 -9.38
N VAL A 21 -41.36 -46.01 -9.40
CA VAL A 21 -41.06 -44.87 -8.51
C VAL A 21 -41.32 -45.21 -7.04
N ALA A 22 -40.27 -45.21 -6.22
CA ALA A 22 -40.36 -45.04 -4.78
C ALA A 22 -40.35 -43.53 -4.47
N ALA A 23 -41.35 -43.08 -3.70
CA ALA A 23 -41.51 -41.69 -3.29
C ALA A 23 -40.28 -41.19 -2.52
N ALA A 24 -39.61 -40.16 -3.06
CA ALA A 24 -38.58 -39.39 -2.38
C ALA A 24 -39.21 -38.11 -1.79
N PRO A 25 -38.78 -37.64 -0.60
CA PRO A 25 -39.34 -36.48 0.06
C PRO A 25 -39.17 -35.22 -0.81
N GLU A 26 -40.23 -34.41 -0.91
CA GLU A 26 -40.16 -33.06 -1.47
C GLU A 26 -39.14 -32.23 -0.68
N VAL A 27 -37.95 -32.07 -1.24
CA VAL A 27 -37.03 -31.01 -0.87
C VAL A 27 -37.59 -29.74 -1.51
N GLN A 28 -38.25 -28.91 -0.71
CA GLN A 28 -38.57 -27.54 -1.08
C GLN A 28 -37.26 -26.79 -1.35
N ILE A 29 -36.91 -26.63 -2.63
CA ILE A 29 -35.86 -25.72 -3.06
C ILE A 29 -36.46 -24.31 -2.98
N GLN A 30 -36.32 -23.65 -1.83
CA GLN A 30 -36.46 -22.20 -1.74
C GLN A 30 -35.33 -21.56 -2.54
N THR A 31 -35.61 -21.16 -3.77
CA THR A 31 -34.82 -20.15 -4.48
C THR A 31 -35.14 -18.78 -3.88
N GLN A 32 -34.58 -18.48 -2.70
CA GLN A 32 -34.33 -17.10 -2.31
C GLN A 32 -33.14 -16.60 -3.14
N PRO A 33 -33.25 -15.47 -3.85
CA PRO A 33 -32.08 -14.73 -4.30
C PRO A 33 -31.25 -14.38 -3.07
N GLN A 34 -30.15 -15.09 -2.84
CA GLN A 34 -29.12 -14.63 -1.93
C GLN A 34 -28.51 -13.38 -2.55
N GLU A 35 -28.99 -12.22 -2.10
CA GLU A 35 -28.27 -10.97 -2.22
C GLU A 35 -26.86 -11.21 -1.66
N PRO A 36 -25.79 -10.89 -2.40
CA PRO A 36 -24.44 -11.03 -1.89
C PRO A 36 -24.35 -10.29 -0.56
N PRO A 37 -23.71 -10.86 0.49
CA PRO A 37 -23.54 -10.16 1.75
C PRO A 37 -22.86 -8.83 1.45
N SER A 38 -23.63 -7.76 1.59
CA SER A 38 -23.12 -6.40 1.57
C SER A 38 -21.93 -6.37 2.53
N PRO A 39 -20.74 -5.94 2.09
CA PRO A 39 -19.60 -5.79 2.97
C PRO A 39 -20.07 -4.93 4.14
N ALA A 40 -20.12 -5.56 5.32
CA ALA A 40 -20.41 -4.86 6.56
C ALA A 40 -19.53 -3.61 6.58
N ALA A 41 -20.17 -2.43 6.55
CA ALA A 41 -19.57 -1.13 6.76
C ALA A 41 -19.12 -0.98 8.23
N ALA A 42 -18.52 -2.02 8.80
CA ALA A 42 -17.94 -2.05 10.12
C ALA A 42 -16.48 -1.59 9.97
N GLY A 43 -16.24 -0.29 10.18
CA GLY A 43 -14.89 0.23 10.34
C GLY A 43 -14.56 1.58 9.68
N LYS A 44 -15.52 2.50 9.53
CA LYS A 44 -15.24 3.90 9.15
C LYS A 44 -15.98 4.94 9.99
N GLU A 45 -16.39 4.63 11.21
CA GLU A 45 -17.07 5.61 12.08
C GLU A 45 -16.12 6.48 12.92
N GLU A 46 -14.79 6.25 12.90
CA GLU A 46 -13.88 6.93 13.85
C GLU A 46 -12.98 8.03 13.26
N GLN A 47 -13.29 8.60 12.09
CA GLN A 47 -12.56 9.79 11.63
C GLN A 47 -13.32 10.72 10.68
N ALA A 48 -14.65 10.62 10.63
CA ALA A 48 -15.44 11.71 10.08
C ALA A 48 -15.63 12.73 11.20
N VAL A 49 -14.71 13.70 11.33
CA VAL A 49 -15.13 15.00 11.87
C VAL A 49 -16.24 15.45 10.93
N SER A 50 -17.50 15.27 11.34
CA SER A 50 -18.65 15.54 10.48
C SER A 50 -18.52 16.96 9.94
N PHE A 51 -18.74 17.16 8.64
CA PHE A 51 -18.61 18.47 8.00
C PHE A 51 -19.36 19.57 8.75
N ASP A 52 -20.47 19.23 9.41
CA ASP A 52 -21.24 20.12 10.28
C ASP A 52 -20.45 20.66 11.48
N GLN A 53 -19.60 19.85 12.11
CA GLN A 53 -18.72 20.29 13.20
C GLN A 53 -17.63 21.23 12.71
N ILE A 54 -17.08 20.97 11.52
CA ILE A 54 -16.09 21.88 10.90
C ILE A 54 -16.76 23.22 10.60
N ARG A 55 -17.94 23.18 9.97
CA ARG A 55 -18.73 24.38 9.67
C ARG A 55 -19.08 25.16 10.93
N ALA A 56 -19.56 24.50 11.98
CA ALA A 56 -19.94 25.13 13.24
C ALA A 56 -18.77 25.84 13.93
N LYS A 57 -17.54 25.32 13.78
CA LYS A 57 -16.33 25.96 14.30
C LYS A 57 -15.80 27.07 13.38
N ALA A 58 -15.87 26.88 12.06
CA ALA A 58 -15.33 27.82 11.08
C ALA A 58 -16.18 29.07 10.91
N LEU A 59 -17.52 28.96 10.97
CA LEU A 59 -18.43 30.11 10.79
C LEU A 59 -18.14 31.30 11.72
N PRO A 60 -18.04 31.15 13.05
CA PRO A 60 -17.78 32.30 13.94
C PRO A 60 -16.38 32.90 13.75
N GLU A 61 -15.42 32.14 13.20
CA GLU A 61 -14.10 32.65 12.85
C GLU A 61 -14.15 33.43 11.54
N LEU A 62 -14.84 32.90 10.54
CA LEU A 62 -15.12 33.59 9.28
C LEU A 62 -15.88 34.90 9.52
N GLU A 63 -16.91 34.91 10.37
CA GLU A 63 -17.65 36.14 10.72
C GLU A 63 -16.73 37.25 11.25
N LYS A 64 -15.70 36.91 12.02
CA LYS A 64 -14.71 37.88 12.50
C LYS A 64 -13.80 38.36 11.37
N MET A 65 -13.40 37.48 10.45
CA MET A 65 -12.59 37.85 9.29
C MET A 65 -13.34 38.75 8.30
N TYR A 66 -14.66 38.54 8.16
CA TYR A 66 -15.52 39.35 7.28
C TYR A 66 -16.12 40.59 7.97
N ALA A 67 -15.79 40.85 9.24
CA ALA A 67 -16.25 42.04 9.93
C ALA A 67 -15.69 43.29 9.25
N LEU A 68 -16.57 44.13 8.70
CA LEU A 68 -16.19 45.38 8.05
C LEU A 68 -15.63 46.36 9.10
N SER A 69 -14.47 46.97 8.81
CA SER A 69 -14.00 48.09 9.63
C SER A 69 -14.94 49.29 9.49
N ALA A 70 -14.98 50.15 10.50
CA ALA A 70 -15.84 51.33 10.52
C ALA A 70 -15.62 52.22 9.28
N ASP A 71 -14.37 52.43 8.87
CA ASP A 71 -14.01 53.21 7.67
C ASP A 71 -14.58 52.60 6.38
N VAL A 72 -14.63 51.27 6.30
CA VAL A 72 -15.17 50.58 5.13
C VAL A 72 -16.69 50.70 5.13
N ALA A 73 -17.34 50.53 6.29
CA ALA A 73 -18.80 50.66 6.44
C ALA A 73 -19.30 52.06 6.08
N GLU A 74 -18.55 53.12 6.41
CA GLU A 74 -18.87 54.50 6.02
C GLU A 74 -18.79 54.69 4.50
N GLY A 75 -17.77 54.11 3.86
CA GLY A 75 -17.62 54.09 2.40
C GLY A 75 -18.73 53.34 1.64
N PHE A 76 -19.50 52.46 2.31
CA PHE A 76 -20.69 51.81 1.75
C PHE A 76 -21.91 52.75 1.72
N VAL A 77 -21.97 53.76 2.58
CA VAL A 77 -23.11 54.70 2.70
C VAL A 77 -22.93 55.94 1.81
N ASP A 78 -21.71 56.49 1.74
CA ASP A 78 -21.38 57.76 1.06
C ASP A 78 -21.14 57.64 -0.47
N GLU A 79 -21.91 56.81 -1.19
CA GLU A 79 -21.97 56.76 -2.68
C GLU A 79 -20.86 56.05 -3.48
N SER A 80 -19.79 55.50 -2.87
CA SER A 80 -18.72 54.83 -3.65
C SER A 80 -18.74 53.29 -3.61
N LEU A 81 -19.92 52.68 -3.46
CA LEU A 81 -20.08 51.21 -3.48
C LEU A 81 -19.36 50.56 -4.66
N ALA A 82 -19.45 51.16 -5.85
CA ALA A 82 -18.80 50.68 -7.07
C ALA A 82 -17.26 50.69 -7.02
N LYS A 83 -16.66 51.46 -6.11
CA LYS A 83 -15.19 51.54 -5.91
C LYS A 83 -14.72 50.68 -4.73
N VAL A 84 -15.45 50.69 -3.62
CA VAL A 84 -15.06 49.96 -2.40
C VAL A 84 -15.22 48.46 -2.56
N LEU A 85 -16.30 48.02 -3.22
CA LEU A 85 -16.63 46.59 -3.34
C LEU A 85 -15.58 45.79 -4.16
N PRO A 86 -15.09 46.26 -5.32
CA PRO A 86 -13.99 45.59 -6.02
C PRO A 86 -12.70 45.48 -5.18
N GLN A 87 -12.38 46.51 -4.38
CA GLN A 87 -11.20 46.49 -3.52
C GLN A 87 -11.34 45.47 -2.38
N GLN A 88 -12.53 45.36 -1.77
CA GLN A 88 -12.80 44.36 -0.74
C GLN A 88 -12.75 42.94 -1.31
N PHE A 89 -13.33 42.71 -2.49
CA PHE A 89 -13.23 41.39 -3.13
C PHE A 89 -11.79 41.04 -3.52
N ALA A 90 -11.00 41.99 -4.03
CA ALA A 90 -9.60 41.76 -4.34
C ALA A 90 -8.80 41.35 -3.08
N ARG A 91 -9.04 42.05 -1.95
CA ARG A 91 -8.43 41.70 -0.67
C ARG A 91 -8.85 40.31 -0.19
N LEU A 92 -10.14 39.99 -0.26
CA LEU A 92 -10.64 38.67 0.11
C LEU A 92 -9.99 37.56 -0.72
N HIS A 93 -9.93 37.73 -2.04
CA HIS A 93 -9.28 36.76 -2.92
C HIS A 93 -7.80 36.58 -2.59
N PHE A 94 -7.09 37.67 -2.28
CA PHE A 94 -5.70 37.62 -1.87
C PHE A 94 -5.52 36.86 -0.54
N GLU A 95 -6.39 37.11 0.44
CA GLU A 95 -6.36 36.41 1.74
C GLU A 95 -6.67 34.92 1.58
N ILE A 96 -7.66 34.56 0.74
CA ILE A 96 -7.97 33.15 0.41
C ILE A 96 -6.76 32.47 -0.26
N GLN A 97 -6.16 33.11 -1.27
CA GLN A 97 -4.98 32.56 -1.94
C GLN A 97 -3.83 32.36 -0.95
N THR A 98 -3.54 33.37 -0.13
CA THR A 98 -2.49 33.29 0.90
C THR A 98 -2.76 32.17 1.90
N GLY A 99 -4.02 32.02 2.35
CA GLY A 99 -4.43 30.94 3.24
C GLY A 99 -4.23 29.56 2.62
N ILE A 100 -4.59 29.39 1.34
CA ILE A 100 -4.36 28.14 0.60
C ILE A 100 -2.85 27.85 0.50
N TYR A 101 -2.03 28.85 0.17
CA TYR A 101 -0.57 28.67 0.10
C TYR A 101 0.03 28.28 1.45
N SER A 102 -0.39 28.91 2.56
CA SER A 102 0.07 28.56 3.91
C SER A 102 -0.31 27.12 4.25
N ALA A 103 -1.59 26.76 4.06
CA ALA A 103 -2.09 25.42 4.34
C ALA A 103 -1.35 24.34 3.54
N ILE A 104 -1.10 24.58 2.25
CA ILE A 104 -0.33 23.66 1.40
C ILE A 104 1.13 23.56 1.90
N SER A 105 1.75 24.68 2.24
CA SER A 105 3.15 24.72 2.70
C SER A 105 3.36 23.99 4.01
N GLU A 106 2.36 23.96 4.89
CA GLU A 106 2.38 23.25 6.17
C GLU A 106 2.09 21.76 6.00
N GLN A 107 1.19 21.38 5.07
CA GLN A 107 0.73 20.00 4.93
C GLN A 107 1.65 19.13 4.06
N ILE A 108 2.27 19.66 3.01
CA ILE A 108 3.14 18.88 2.12
C ILE A 108 4.30 18.21 2.86
N PRO A 109 5.07 18.91 3.72
CA PRO A 109 6.19 18.28 4.43
C PRO A 109 5.75 17.11 5.31
N ALA A 110 4.62 17.24 6.00
CA ALA A 110 4.05 16.17 6.82
C ALA A 110 3.66 14.96 5.98
N MET A 111 3.04 15.17 4.81
CA MET A 111 2.69 14.07 3.89
C MET A 111 3.93 13.37 3.32
N VAL A 112 4.97 14.14 2.97
CA VAL A 112 6.24 13.57 2.50
C VAL A 112 6.92 12.76 3.61
N GLN A 113 6.98 13.28 4.83
CA GLN A 113 7.53 12.55 5.98
C GLN A 113 6.75 11.26 6.27
N ALA A 114 5.41 11.31 6.22
CA ALA A 114 4.57 10.13 6.40
C ALA A 114 4.82 9.09 5.30
N ALA A 115 4.95 9.49 4.04
CA ALA A 115 5.26 8.58 2.93
C ALA A 115 6.66 7.95 3.06
N LEU A 116 7.66 8.72 3.49
CA LEU A 116 9.01 8.22 3.74
C LEU A 116 9.04 7.22 4.91
N GLU A 117 8.33 7.52 5.99
CA GLU A 117 8.22 6.63 7.14
C GLU A 117 7.49 5.33 6.77
N GLN A 118 6.40 5.42 6.01
CA GLN A 118 5.70 4.25 5.48
C GLN A 118 6.63 3.40 4.61
N THR A 119 7.44 4.02 3.75
CA THR A 119 8.41 3.31 2.90
C THR A 119 9.45 2.56 3.74
N LYS A 120 10.00 3.20 4.79
CA LYS A 120 10.94 2.55 5.71
C LYS A 120 10.32 1.37 6.45
N GLN A 121 9.08 1.49 6.89
CA GLN A 121 8.37 0.40 7.57
C GLN A 121 8.12 -0.77 6.62
N VAL A 122 7.74 -0.51 5.37
CA VAL A 122 7.59 -1.54 4.34
C VAL A 122 8.90 -2.24 4.07
N GLU A 123 10.01 -1.51 3.94
CA GLU A 123 11.33 -2.09 3.69
C GLU A 123 11.82 -2.94 4.87
N THR A 124 11.63 -2.44 6.09
CA THR A 124 11.98 -3.19 7.31
C THR A 124 11.16 -4.47 7.41
N PHE A 125 9.85 -4.39 7.14
CA PHE A 125 8.97 -5.55 7.11
C PHE A 125 9.38 -6.55 6.02
N LYS A 126 9.71 -6.06 4.82
CA LYS A 126 10.17 -6.87 3.68
C LYS A 126 11.46 -7.62 4.04
N GLN A 127 12.43 -6.92 4.64
CA GLN A 127 13.69 -7.52 5.09
C GLN A 127 13.44 -8.61 6.14
N SER A 128 12.68 -8.32 7.20
CA SER A 128 12.34 -9.31 8.23
C SER A 128 11.56 -10.51 7.66
N PHE A 129 10.67 -10.26 6.69
CA PHE A 129 9.92 -11.31 6.02
C PHE A 129 10.83 -12.27 5.27
N PHE A 130 11.77 -11.74 4.47
CA PHE A 130 12.67 -12.59 3.69
C PHE A 130 13.81 -13.20 4.51
N ASP A 131 14.16 -12.62 5.65
CA ASP A 131 15.12 -13.23 6.57
C ASP A 131 14.52 -14.44 7.31
N GLU A 132 13.24 -14.38 7.66
CA GLU A 132 12.49 -15.54 8.18
C GLU A 132 12.23 -16.59 7.08
N TRP A 133 11.99 -16.14 5.84
CA TRP A 133 11.60 -16.99 4.71
C TRP A 133 12.57 -16.88 3.52
N PRO A 134 13.84 -17.30 3.66
CA PRO A 134 14.87 -17.08 2.64
C PRO A 134 14.58 -17.79 1.31
N GLN A 135 13.82 -18.90 1.31
CA GLN A 135 13.47 -19.62 0.08
C GLN A 135 12.46 -18.87 -0.80
N LEU A 136 11.80 -17.84 -0.26
CA LEU A 136 10.92 -16.94 -1.02
C LEU A 136 11.70 -15.82 -1.73
N LYS A 137 13.00 -15.61 -1.42
CA LYS A 137 13.84 -14.63 -2.12
C LYS A 137 13.93 -15.03 -3.61
N GLY A 138 13.65 -14.09 -4.51
CA GLY A 138 13.67 -14.31 -5.96
C GLY A 138 12.42 -14.99 -6.55
N LYS A 139 11.38 -15.22 -5.73
CA LYS A 139 10.05 -15.61 -6.22
C LYS A 139 9.23 -14.37 -6.63
N ASP A 140 8.04 -14.59 -7.21
CA ASP A 140 7.16 -13.49 -7.64
C ASP A 140 6.70 -12.66 -6.42
N GLU A 141 7.26 -11.46 -6.29
CA GLU A 141 6.94 -10.52 -5.20
C GLU A 141 5.48 -10.06 -5.22
N ASN A 142 4.82 -10.02 -6.38
CA ASN A 142 3.43 -9.61 -6.47
C ASN A 142 2.51 -10.65 -5.82
N LEU A 143 2.79 -11.94 -6.06
CA LEU A 143 2.04 -13.03 -5.43
C LEU A 143 2.25 -13.04 -3.91
N ILE A 144 3.49 -12.86 -3.45
CA ILE A 144 3.81 -12.76 -2.02
C ILE A 144 3.06 -11.59 -1.38
N THR A 145 3.15 -10.40 -1.99
CA THR A 145 2.47 -9.19 -1.51
C THR A 145 0.96 -9.39 -1.43
N ARG A 146 0.35 -9.98 -2.46
CA ARG A 146 -1.08 -10.28 -2.48
C ARG A 146 -1.48 -11.24 -1.36
N THR A 147 -0.66 -12.25 -1.09
CA THR A 147 -0.90 -13.22 -0.01
C THR A 147 -0.80 -12.57 1.37
N VAL A 148 0.19 -11.70 1.58
CA VAL A 148 0.33 -10.91 2.82
C VAL A 148 -0.86 -9.97 3.01
N MET A 149 -1.28 -9.25 1.96
CA MET A 149 -2.44 -8.36 2.01
C MET A 149 -3.73 -9.11 2.31
N THR A 150 -3.95 -10.25 1.65
CA THR A 150 -5.13 -11.11 1.88
C THR A 150 -5.16 -11.61 3.32
N TYR A 151 -4.00 -12.06 3.85
CA TYR A 151 -3.92 -12.52 5.24
C TYR A 151 -4.24 -11.41 6.24
N ARG A 152 -3.73 -10.19 6.04
CA ARG A 152 -4.05 -9.02 6.88
C ARG A 152 -5.52 -8.62 6.79
N GLN A 153 -6.14 -8.71 5.63
CA GLN A 153 -7.56 -8.40 5.46
C GLN A 153 -8.44 -9.36 6.28
N ILE A 154 -8.07 -10.64 6.33
CA ILE A 154 -8.79 -11.66 7.12
C ILE A 154 -8.47 -11.52 8.62
N ASN A 155 -7.25 -11.09 8.96
CA ASN A 155 -6.77 -10.99 10.34
C ASN A 155 -6.29 -9.57 10.67
N PRO A 156 -7.21 -8.58 10.79
CA PRO A 156 -6.83 -7.18 10.98
C PRO A 156 -6.13 -6.91 12.32
N GLN A 157 -6.33 -7.76 13.32
CA GLN A 157 -5.70 -7.66 14.64
C GLN A 157 -4.38 -8.43 14.76
N ALA A 158 -3.93 -9.11 13.70
CA ALA A 158 -2.68 -9.88 13.75
C ALA A 158 -1.46 -8.95 13.90
N SER A 159 -0.55 -9.32 14.81
CA SER A 159 0.74 -8.64 14.94
C SER A 159 1.59 -8.82 13.68
N ALA A 160 2.54 -7.89 13.44
CA ALA A 160 3.42 -7.96 12.27
C ALA A 160 4.17 -9.30 12.18
N GLU A 161 4.67 -9.80 13.30
CA GLU A 161 5.36 -11.10 13.37
C GLU A 161 4.44 -12.28 13.02
N MET A 162 3.18 -12.24 13.48
CA MET A 162 2.21 -13.27 13.14
C MET A 162 1.87 -13.26 11.66
N VAL A 163 1.75 -12.07 11.07
CA VAL A 163 1.56 -11.91 9.62
C VAL A 163 2.75 -12.49 8.87
N ILE A 164 3.99 -12.16 9.26
CA ILE A 164 5.20 -12.69 8.60
C ILE A 164 5.19 -14.22 8.63
N LYS A 165 4.93 -14.82 9.80
CA LYS A 165 4.93 -16.28 9.96
C LYS A 165 3.82 -16.98 9.16
N GLN A 166 2.59 -16.48 9.25
CA GLN A 166 1.45 -17.17 8.66
C GLN A 166 1.33 -16.88 7.16
N ALA A 167 1.51 -15.63 6.74
CA ALA A 167 1.48 -15.29 5.32
C ALA A 167 2.69 -15.88 4.57
N GLY A 168 3.86 -15.97 5.21
CA GLY A 168 5.03 -16.63 4.64
C GLY A 168 4.82 -18.13 4.43
N ALA A 169 4.20 -18.82 5.40
CA ALA A 169 3.83 -20.24 5.24
C ALA A 169 2.80 -20.46 4.12
N LEU A 170 1.81 -19.56 3.99
CA LEU A 170 0.84 -19.61 2.89
C LEU A 170 1.51 -19.36 1.53
N ALA A 171 2.45 -18.41 1.46
CA ALA A 171 3.21 -18.13 0.25
C ALA A 171 4.07 -19.33 -0.16
N MET A 172 4.77 -19.98 0.78
CA MET A 172 5.51 -21.22 0.55
C MET A 172 4.62 -22.30 -0.08
N LEU A 173 3.44 -22.53 0.51
CA LEU A 173 2.49 -23.52 0.02
C LEU A 173 2.03 -23.20 -1.42
N GLN A 174 1.78 -21.93 -1.74
CA GLN A 174 1.41 -21.52 -3.10
C GLN A 174 2.52 -21.76 -4.12
N PHE A 175 3.79 -21.65 -3.72
CA PHE A 175 4.94 -21.98 -4.55
C PHE A 175 5.33 -23.47 -4.53
N GLY A 176 4.59 -24.32 -3.78
CA GLY A 176 4.90 -25.75 -3.63
C GLY A 176 6.19 -26.02 -2.84
N LEU A 177 6.59 -25.08 -1.98
CA LEU A 177 7.75 -25.22 -1.09
C LEU A 177 7.31 -25.77 0.27
N ASP A 178 8.10 -26.66 0.86
CA ASP A 178 7.82 -27.22 2.18
C ASP A 178 8.15 -26.21 3.29
N PRO A 179 7.15 -25.67 4.02
CA PRO A 179 7.39 -24.64 5.04
C PRO A 179 8.17 -25.16 6.26
N ILE A 180 8.24 -26.48 6.44
CA ILE A 180 8.98 -27.12 7.54
C ILE A 180 10.49 -27.11 7.24
N ALA A 181 10.89 -27.26 5.97
CA ALA A 181 12.29 -27.31 5.57
C ALA A 181 13.01 -25.97 5.77
N SER A 182 12.29 -24.86 5.72
CA SER A 182 12.87 -23.51 5.84
C SER A 182 13.24 -23.11 7.26
N LYS A 183 12.58 -23.66 8.28
CA LYS A 183 12.89 -23.37 9.69
C LYS A 183 14.20 -23.99 10.16
N THR A 184 14.67 -25.01 9.47
CA THR A 184 15.87 -25.77 9.85
C THR A 184 17.16 -25.15 9.34
N GLN A 185 17.10 -24.14 8.46
CA GLN A 185 18.29 -23.60 7.78
C GLN A 185 18.88 -22.35 8.45
N THR A 186 18.16 -21.72 9.40
CA THR A 186 18.60 -20.47 10.06
C THR A 186 19.23 -20.66 11.45
N GLN A 187 19.32 -21.89 11.97
CA GLN A 187 20.13 -22.18 13.17
C GLN A 187 21.49 -22.76 12.77
N GLN A 188 22.32 -21.95 12.09
CA GLN A 188 23.76 -22.17 12.23
C GLN A 188 24.14 -21.53 13.57
N PRO A 189 24.59 -22.30 14.58
CA PRO A 189 24.92 -21.75 15.89
C PRO A 189 25.95 -20.64 15.73
N ALA A 190 25.66 -19.47 16.31
CA ALA A 190 26.61 -18.38 16.35
C ALA A 190 27.95 -18.91 16.89
N PRO A 191 29.08 -18.64 16.22
CA PRO A 191 30.38 -19.04 16.75
C PRO A 191 30.54 -18.49 18.17
N PRO A 192 31.11 -19.26 19.11
CA PRO A 192 31.24 -18.86 20.50
C PRO A 192 31.95 -17.49 20.59
N PRO A 193 31.56 -16.63 21.54
CA PRO A 193 32.15 -15.31 21.69
C PRO A 193 33.66 -15.44 21.85
N ALA A 194 34.41 -14.77 20.98
CA ALA A 194 35.85 -14.70 21.08
C ALA A 194 36.23 -14.09 22.45
N PRO A 195 37.26 -14.61 23.12
CA PRO A 195 37.68 -14.09 24.42
C PRO A 195 38.05 -12.60 24.32
N PRO A 196 37.78 -11.81 25.38
CA PRO A 196 38.07 -10.38 25.37
C PRO A 196 39.56 -10.14 25.14
N VAL A 197 39.88 -9.41 24.08
CA VAL A 197 41.23 -8.93 23.80
C VAL A 197 41.53 -7.85 24.83
N ILE A 198 42.49 -8.12 25.73
CA ILE A 198 42.99 -7.14 26.69
C ILE A 198 43.76 -6.09 25.89
N HIS A 199 43.21 -4.88 25.80
CA HIS A 199 43.89 -3.74 25.21
C HIS A 199 45.05 -3.31 26.13
N GLN A 200 46.29 -3.57 25.71
CA GLN A 200 47.48 -2.98 26.32
C GLN A 200 47.59 -1.51 25.87
N PRO A 201 47.81 -0.55 26.78
CA PRO A 201 48.00 0.85 26.42
C PRO A 201 49.27 1.03 25.58
N ALA A 202 49.12 1.76 24.47
CA ALA A 202 50.15 2.00 23.47
C ALA A 202 51.34 2.80 24.05
N GLY A 203 52.51 2.17 24.09
CA GLY A 203 53.78 2.84 24.28
C GLY A 203 54.14 3.66 23.04
N THR A 204 54.61 4.88 23.29
CA THR A 204 55.05 5.83 22.28
C THR A 204 56.35 5.36 21.61
N THR A 205 56.26 4.76 20.43
CA THR A 205 57.40 4.68 19.49
C THR A 205 56.95 4.93 18.06
N ALA A 206 57.75 5.74 17.39
CA ALA A 206 57.52 6.35 16.10
C ALA A 206 57.55 5.37 14.91
N ALA A 207 56.93 5.86 13.81
CA ALA A 207 57.18 5.54 12.41
C ALA A 207 56.85 4.13 11.91
N SER A 208 55.78 4.02 11.10
CA SER A 208 55.88 3.46 9.74
C SER A 208 54.57 3.62 8.97
N VAL A 209 54.69 4.31 7.82
CA VAL A 209 54.01 4.17 6.53
C VAL A 209 52.86 3.15 6.41
N GLY A 210 51.68 3.63 6.02
CA GLY A 210 50.58 2.79 5.53
C GLY A 210 49.31 3.61 5.30
N ALA A 211 49.18 4.22 4.12
CA ALA A 211 47.97 4.93 3.70
C ALA A 211 46.79 3.96 3.49
N PRO A 212 45.57 4.25 3.99
CA PRO A 212 44.37 3.55 3.54
C PRO A 212 43.84 4.18 2.24
N ASN A 213 43.74 3.34 1.23
CA ASN A 213 43.12 3.60 -0.07
C ASN A 213 41.58 3.72 0.09
N PRO A 214 40.94 4.86 -0.22
CA PRO A 214 39.49 4.95 -0.31
C PRO A 214 39.06 4.63 -1.73
N GLN A 215 38.89 3.34 -2.02
CA GLN A 215 38.40 2.90 -3.34
C GLN A 215 37.28 1.89 -3.15
N GLY A 216 36.05 2.36 -3.41
CA GLY A 216 34.89 1.48 -3.57
C GLY A 216 33.69 1.83 -2.70
N ALA A 217 32.94 2.87 -3.09
CA ALA A 217 31.48 2.91 -2.99
C ALA A 217 30.99 4.12 -3.79
N GLY A 218 30.99 3.98 -5.11
CA GLY A 218 30.22 4.87 -5.97
C GLY A 218 28.75 4.67 -5.64
N SER A 219 28.20 5.56 -4.80
CA SER A 219 26.79 5.89 -4.87
C SER A 219 26.61 6.66 -6.18
N GLU A 220 26.44 5.93 -7.29
CA GLU A 220 25.74 6.51 -8.43
C GLU A 220 24.41 7.01 -7.88
N ASN A 221 24.29 8.33 -7.76
CA ASN A 221 23.06 8.96 -7.35
C ASN A 221 22.00 8.53 -8.35
N THR A 222 21.10 7.63 -7.94
CA THR A 222 20.02 7.10 -8.76
C THR A 222 19.15 8.24 -9.32
N PHE A 223 19.06 9.35 -8.57
CA PHE A 223 18.45 10.60 -9.01
C PHE A 223 19.18 11.29 -10.17
N ALA A 224 20.52 11.24 -10.22
CA ALA A 224 21.28 11.79 -11.33
C ALA A 224 21.03 10.98 -12.62
N LYS A 225 20.90 9.66 -12.51
CA LYS A 225 20.60 8.80 -13.66
C LYS A 225 19.21 9.04 -14.23
N MET A 226 18.19 9.18 -13.38
CA MET A 226 16.83 9.57 -13.81
C MET A 226 16.78 10.99 -14.40
N ALA A 227 17.55 11.92 -13.86
CA ALA A 227 17.63 13.28 -14.38
C ALA A 227 18.35 13.38 -15.73
N GLU A 228 19.26 12.45 -16.05
CA GLU A 228 19.87 12.33 -17.37
C GLU A 228 18.87 11.77 -18.38
N GLU A 229 18.19 10.68 -18.02
CA GLU A 229 17.21 9.99 -18.88
C GLU A 229 16.01 10.87 -19.24
N TRP A 230 15.49 11.64 -18.27
CA TRP A 230 14.37 12.55 -18.52
C TRP A 230 14.76 13.76 -19.39
N ARG A 231 16.02 14.19 -19.32
CA ARG A 231 16.54 15.28 -20.15
C ARG A 231 16.74 14.83 -21.60
N GLU A 232 17.21 13.61 -21.79
CA GLU A 232 17.36 12.99 -23.11
C GLU A 232 15.99 12.78 -23.78
N GLU A 233 14.97 12.37 -23.03
CA GLU A 233 13.62 12.18 -23.55
C GLU A 233 12.90 13.50 -23.91
N MET A 234 13.08 14.56 -23.12
CA MET A 234 12.36 15.83 -23.32
C MET A 234 13.01 16.79 -24.33
N PHE A 235 14.33 16.68 -24.54
CA PHE A 235 15.08 17.63 -25.38
C PHE A 235 15.92 16.94 -26.47
N GLY A 236 15.86 15.62 -26.57
CA GLY A 236 16.53 14.84 -27.60
C GLY A 236 15.71 14.71 -28.87
N THR A 237 15.66 15.77 -29.69
CA THR A 237 15.66 15.71 -31.17
C THR A 237 15.83 17.11 -31.76
#